data_AF-A0A442GHM6-F1
#
_entry.id   AF-A0A442GHM6-F1
#
_cell.length_a   1.000
_cell.length_b   1.000
_cell.length_c   1.000
_cell.angle_alpha   90.00
_cell.angle_beta   90.00
_cell.angle_gamma   90.00
#
_symmetry.space_group_name_H-M   'P 1'
#
loop_
_entity.id
_entity.type
_entity.pdbx_description
1 polymer ?
#
loop_
_entity_poly.entity_id
_entity_poly.type
_entity_poly.pdbx_seq_one_letter_code
_entity_poly.pdbx_strand_id
1 'polypeptide(L)'
;MKLLLDRGANPNQVAKSQTPLHVAAEKGCLQCVIHLVNAGADVNALTSNGNPPIHLAKLSRHEDVVAYLRSHGAGRPAIAPISAKLASASAESGKEIFDGTCGACHLSSPSLKIPKRVNLWGVVGRPKASQGDVPYSSTLKEAGGTWTFEDLNSFIANPAFALPGTDMIFPGLRDEKQRADVIAYLRTLSETPLPLP
;
A
#
# COMPACT_ATOMS: atom_id res chain seq x y z
N MET A 1 19.96 -13.37 18.70
CA MET A 1 20.10 -12.63 17.43
C MET A 1 21.57 -12.48 17.06
N LYS A 2 22.35 -11.61 17.74
CA LYS A 2 23.75 -11.32 17.42
C LYS A 2 24.61 -12.57 17.22
N LEU A 3 24.63 -13.49 18.19
CA LEU A 3 25.36 -14.77 18.08
C LEU A 3 24.99 -15.59 16.83
N LEU A 4 23.73 -15.57 16.38
CA LEU A 4 23.32 -16.34 15.21
C LEU A 4 23.80 -15.67 13.92
N LEU A 5 23.69 -14.34 13.83
CA LEU A 5 24.18 -13.55 12.71
C LEU A 5 25.71 -13.66 12.60
N ASP A 6 26.42 -13.57 13.72
CA ASP A 6 27.88 -13.77 13.81
C ASP A 6 28.31 -15.18 13.38
N ARG A 7 27.40 -16.15 13.41
CA ARG A 7 27.60 -17.54 12.95
C ARG A 7 27.07 -17.79 11.54
N GLY A 8 26.77 -16.74 10.78
CA GLY A 8 26.39 -16.83 9.38
C GLY A 8 24.89 -17.07 9.13
N ALA A 9 24.02 -16.86 10.13
CA ALA A 9 22.58 -16.90 9.88
C ALA A 9 22.18 -15.83 8.85
N ASN A 10 21.42 -16.22 7.83
CA ASN A 10 20.94 -15.30 6.81
C ASN A 10 19.88 -14.34 7.40
N PRO A 11 20.13 -13.02 7.47
CA PRO A 11 19.17 -12.05 8.01
C PRO A 11 17.91 -11.90 7.16
N ASN A 12 17.93 -12.39 5.93
CA ASN A 12 16.82 -12.38 4.97
C ASN A 12 16.13 -13.74 4.85
N GLN A 13 16.42 -14.71 5.73
CA GLN A 13 15.76 -16.01 5.70
C GLN A 13 14.25 -15.85 5.82
N VAL A 14 13.51 -16.39 4.86
CA VAL A 14 12.03 -16.34 4.89
C VAL A 14 11.51 -17.59 5.59
N ALA A 15 10.58 -17.39 6.53
CA ALA A 15 9.78 -18.43 7.15
C ALA A 15 8.33 -17.95 7.28
N LYS A 16 7.36 -18.75 6.85
CA LYS A 16 5.92 -18.37 6.84
C LYS A 16 5.66 -16.99 6.22
N SER A 17 6.36 -16.67 5.13
CA SER A 17 6.28 -15.39 4.43
C SER A 17 6.74 -14.16 5.21
N GLN A 18 7.57 -14.34 6.23
CA GLN A 18 8.20 -13.24 6.97
C GLN A 18 9.71 -13.44 7.05
N THR A 19 10.44 -12.33 7.03
CA THR A 19 11.86 -12.28 7.41
C THR A 19 11.99 -11.97 8.90
N PRO A 20 13.15 -12.22 9.54
CA PRO A 20 13.42 -11.76 10.90
C PRO A 20 13.12 -10.28 11.13
N LEU A 21 13.33 -9.44 10.11
CA LEU A 21 13.09 -7.99 10.20
C LEU A 21 11.60 -7.66 10.32
N HIS A 22 10.71 -8.41 9.64
CA HIS A 22 9.27 -8.25 9.82
C HIS A 22 8.85 -8.52 11.26
N VAL A 23 9.32 -9.63 11.83
CA VAL A 23 8.99 -10.03 13.21
C VAL A 23 9.55 -9.02 14.21
N ALA A 24 10.82 -8.61 14.04
CA ALA A 24 11.44 -7.60 14.91
C ALA A 24 10.69 -6.26 14.86
N ALA A 25 10.23 -5.86 13.68
CA ALA A 25 9.48 -4.63 13.49
C ALA A 25 8.07 -4.69 14.11
N GLU A 26 7.34 -5.79 13.89
CA GLU A 26 6.02 -6.02 14.48
C GLU A 26 6.05 -6.07 16.02
N LYS A 27 7.14 -6.60 16.61
CA LYS A 27 7.33 -6.69 18.06
C LYS A 27 7.99 -5.46 18.70
N GLY A 28 8.38 -4.46 17.90
CA GLY A 28 9.00 -3.23 18.42
C GLY A 28 10.40 -3.43 19.00
N CYS A 29 11.10 -4.50 18.62
CA CYS A 29 12.45 -4.74 19.12
C CYS A 29 13.47 -3.90 18.32
N LEU A 30 13.61 -2.61 18.68
CA LEU A 30 14.53 -1.69 17.99
C LEU A 30 15.97 -2.23 17.92
N GLN A 31 16.47 -2.82 19.01
CA GLN A 31 17.82 -3.42 19.03
C GLN A 31 17.94 -4.60 18.05
N CYS A 32 16.89 -5.42 17.92
CA CYS A 32 16.83 -6.50 16.94
C CYS A 32 16.86 -5.95 15.50
N VAL A 33 16.07 -4.90 15.25
CA VAL A 33 16.02 -4.20 13.96
C VAL A 33 17.40 -3.64 13.59
N ILE A 34 18.07 -2.95 14.51
CA ILE A 34 19.42 -2.41 14.31
C ILE A 34 20.40 -3.53 13.91
N HIS A 35 20.43 -4.62 14.68
CA HIS A 35 21.32 -5.73 14.38
C HIS A 35 21.05 -6.39 13.03
N LEU A 36 19.77 -6.57 12.67
CA LEU A 36 19.38 -7.17 11.40
C LEU A 36 19.74 -6.27 10.20
N VAL A 37 19.46 -4.97 10.30
CA VAL A 37 19.81 -4.00 9.25
C VAL A 37 21.33 -3.92 9.08
N ASN A 38 22.10 -3.89 10.16
CA ASN A 38 23.57 -3.92 10.11
C ASN A 38 24.13 -5.22 9.51
N ALA A 39 23.39 -6.33 9.62
CA ALA A 39 23.75 -7.60 9.00
C ALA A 39 23.33 -7.70 7.51
N GLY A 40 22.67 -6.67 6.95
CA GLY A 40 22.22 -6.66 5.56
C GLY A 40 20.80 -7.19 5.34
N ALA A 41 19.93 -7.11 6.36
CA ALA A 41 18.50 -7.35 6.15
C ALA A 41 17.91 -6.33 5.15
N ASP A 42 17.14 -6.82 4.19
CA ASP A 42 16.39 -5.99 3.26
C ASP A 42 15.25 -5.27 4.02
N VAL A 43 15.43 -3.97 4.21
CA VAL A 43 14.49 -3.07 4.89
C VAL A 43 13.13 -2.97 4.18
N ASN A 44 13.08 -3.34 2.90
CA ASN A 44 11.92 -3.28 2.02
C ASN A 44 11.38 -4.66 1.64
N ALA A 45 11.87 -5.73 2.28
CA ALA A 45 11.38 -7.08 2.05
C ALA A 45 9.84 -7.13 2.21
N LEU A 46 9.16 -7.93 1.39
CA LEU A 46 7.70 -8.01 1.42
C LEU A 46 7.23 -9.38 1.91
N THR A 47 6.19 -9.38 2.74
CA THR A 47 5.39 -10.60 2.96
C THR A 47 4.55 -10.95 1.73
N SER A 48 3.89 -12.12 1.74
CA SER A 48 2.93 -12.54 0.71
C SER A 48 1.76 -11.56 0.57
N ASN A 49 1.45 -10.82 1.64
CA ASN A 49 0.40 -9.81 1.65
C ASN A 49 0.92 -8.42 1.23
N GLY A 50 2.16 -8.34 0.75
CA GLY A 50 2.78 -7.08 0.32
C GLY A 50 3.21 -6.17 1.47
N ASN A 51 3.23 -6.64 2.72
CA ASN A 51 3.55 -5.79 3.86
C ASN A 51 5.08 -5.68 4.04
N PRO A 52 5.67 -4.47 4.02
CA PRO A 52 7.05 -4.28 4.45
C PRO A 52 7.20 -4.26 5.98
N PRO A 53 8.41 -4.42 6.55
CA PRO A 53 8.64 -4.32 7.99
C PRO A 53 8.11 -3.01 8.60
N ILE A 54 8.29 -1.88 7.91
CA ILE A 54 7.82 -0.57 8.40
C ILE A 54 6.30 -0.50 8.56
N HIS A 55 5.55 -1.24 7.73
CA HIS A 55 4.09 -1.32 7.85
C HIS A 55 3.67 -2.04 9.13
N LEU A 56 4.34 -3.14 9.46
CA LEU A 56 4.07 -3.89 10.70
C LEU A 56 4.45 -3.08 11.95
N ALA A 57 5.58 -2.37 11.93
CA ALA A 57 5.94 -1.47 13.02
C ALA A 57 4.90 -0.34 13.21
N LYS A 58 4.38 0.22 12.11
CA LYS A 58 3.38 1.28 12.17
C LYS A 58 2.02 0.79 12.71
N LEU A 59 1.55 -0.39 12.27
CA LEU A 59 0.33 -1.01 12.81
C LEU A 59 0.47 -1.32 14.30
N SER A 60 1.64 -1.80 14.74
CA SER A 60 1.94 -2.07 16.15
C SER A 60 2.32 -0.83 16.97
N ARG A 61 2.30 0.38 16.38
CA ARG A 61 2.58 1.67 17.03
C ARG A 61 4.00 1.80 17.60
N HIS A 62 4.99 1.18 16.95
CA HIS A 62 6.40 1.26 17.31
C HIS A 62 7.11 2.38 16.53
N GLU A 63 6.85 3.63 16.90
CA GLU A 63 7.32 4.81 16.16
C GLU A 63 8.87 4.95 16.14
N ASP A 64 9.56 4.43 17.14
CA ASP A 64 11.03 4.38 17.20
C ASP A 64 11.61 3.46 16.11
N VAL A 65 10.99 2.29 15.90
CA VAL A 65 11.31 1.37 14.79
C VAL A 65 10.94 1.99 13.45
N VAL A 66 9.78 2.66 13.35
CA VAL A 66 9.37 3.35 12.11
C VAL A 66 10.39 4.42 11.73
N ALA A 67 10.81 5.24 12.69
CA ALA A 67 11.82 6.28 12.48
C ALA A 67 13.16 5.68 12.03
N TYR A 68 13.60 4.60 12.69
CA TYR A 68 14.83 3.90 12.33
C TYR A 68 14.77 3.34 10.91
N LEU A 69 13.74 2.55 10.58
CA LEU A 69 13.60 1.95 9.24
C LEU A 69 13.57 3.02 8.15
N ARG A 70 12.85 4.12 8.37
CA ARG A 70 12.78 5.24 7.41
C ARG A 70 14.16 5.88 7.17
N SER A 71 14.95 6.07 8.23
CA SER A 71 16.32 6.60 8.11
C SER A 71 17.30 5.63 7.41
N HIS A 72 16.91 4.36 7.23
CA HIS A 72 17.70 3.32 6.58
C HIS A 72 17.12 2.86 5.24
N GLY A 73 16.34 3.72 4.57
CA GLY A 73 15.87 3.46 3.21
C GLY A 73 14.55 2.68 3.11
N ALA A 74 13.82 2.50 4.22
CA ALA A 74 12.42 2.09 4.13
C ALA A 74 11.58 3.28 3.64
N GLY A 75 11.27 3.28 2.35
CA GLY A 75 10.59 4.38 1.68
C GLY A 75 9.97 3.93 0.37
N ARG A 76 9.03 4.71 -0.16
CA ARG A 76 8.25 4.37 -1.37
C ARG A 76 9.17 3.99 -2.54
N PRO A 77 8.88 2.92 -3.31
CA PRO A 77 9.64 2.63 -4.50
C PRO A 77 9.33 3.73 -5.52
N ALA A 78 10.33 4.14 -6.29
CA ALA A 78 10.05 4.95 -7.46
C ALA A 78 9.22 4.09 -8.43
N ILE A 79 7.97 4.46 -8.66
CA ILE A 79 7.15 3.88 -9.71
C ILE A 79 7.07 4.84 -10.88
N ALA A 80 7.03 4.29 -12.11
CA ALA A 80 6.88 5.12 -13.29
C ALA A 80 5.53 5.86 -13.25
N PRO A 81 5.47 7.12 -13.72
CA PRO A 81 4.22 7.84 -13.88
C PRO A 81 3.23 7.06 -14.75
N ILE A 82 1.97 7.00 -14.34
CA ILE A 82 0.95 6.21 -15.04
C ILE A 82 0.41 6.92 -16.27
N SER A 83 0.59 8.24 -16.36
CA SER A 83 0.02 9.09 -17.43
C SER A 83 0.23 8.52 -18.83
N ALA A 84 1.46 8.10 -19.16
CA ALA A 84 1.78 7.54 -20.47
C ALA A 84 1.02 6.25 -20.81
N LYS A 85 0.61 5.46 -19.81
CA LYS A 85 -0.15 4.21 -20.01
C LYS A 85 -1.64 4.43 -20.07
N LEU A 86 -2.14 5.46 -19.39
CA LEU A 86 -3.58 5.76 -19.35
C LEU A 86 -4.17 6.02 -20.74
N ALA A 87 -3.41 6.61 -21.68
CA ALA A 87 -3.86 6.84 -23.05
C ALA A 87 -4.25 5.54 -23.80
N SER A 88 -3.70 4.39 -23.40
CA SER A 88 -3.95 3.07 -23.99
C SER A 88 -4.69 2.11 -23.05
N ALA A 89 -5.15 2.59 -21.90
CA ALA A 89 -5.80 1.77 -20.89
C ALA A 89 -7.24 1.41 -21.28
N SER A 90 -7.70 0.21 -20.94
CA SER A 90 -9.08 -0.23 -21.13
C SER A 90 -9.84 -0.16 -19.81
N ALA A 91 -10.92 0.63 -19.78
CA ALA A 91 -11.81 0.70 -18.63
C ALA A 91 -12.59 -0.62 -18.44
N GLU A 92 -12.86 -1.34 -19.51
CA GLU A 92 -13.53 -2.64 -19.49
C GLU A 92 -12.64 -3.69 -18.82
N SER A 93 -11.39 -3.82 -19.25
CA SER A 93 -10.40 -4.69 -18.57
C SER A 93 -10.17 -4.25 -17.12
N GLY A 94 -10.14 -2.94 -16.87
CA GLY A 94 -10.03 -2.37 -15.53
C GLY A 94 -11.18 -2.78 -14.61
N LYS A 95 -12.40 -2.81 -15.15
CA LYS A 95 -13.59 -3.27 -14.42
C LYS A 95 -13.48 -4.75 -14.06
N GLU A 96 -13.05 -5.61 -14.97
CA GLU A 96 -12.87 -7.04 -14.71
C GLU A 96 -11.86 -7.28 -13.58
N ILE A 97 -10.71 -6.58 -13.61
CA ILE A 97 -9.72 -6.63 -12.55
C ILE A 97 -10.32 -6.11 -11.24
N PHE A 98 -11.04 -4.98 -11.29
CA PHE A 98 -11.68 -4.40 -10.11
C PHE A 98 -12.66 -5.37 -9.46
N ASP A 99 -13.55 -5.99 -10.24
CA ASP A 99 -14.56 -6.91 -9.72
C ASP A 99 -13.91 -8.15 -9.07
N GLY A 100 -12.82 -8.66 -9.66
CA GLY A 100 -12.08 -9.81 -9.14
C GLY A 100 -11.16 -9.52 -7.95
N THR A 101 -10.81 -8.25 -7.68
CA THR A 101 -9.79 -7.89 -6.66
C THR A 101 -10.31 -6.93 -5.59
N CYS A 102 -11.05 -5.91 -6.00
CA CYS A 102 -11.45 -4.77 -5.18
C CYS A 102 -12.95 -4.81 -4.83
N GLY A 103 -13.75 -5.44 -5.69
CA GLY A 103 -15.22 -5.49 -5.61
C GLY A 103 -15.78 -6.21 -4.38
N ALA A 104 -14.96 -6.99 -3.66
CA ALA A 104 -15.35 -7.56 -2.37
C ALA A 104 -15.36 -6.52 -1.24
N CYS A 105 -14.43 -5.55 -1.26
CA CYS A 105 -14.24 -4.58 -0.19
C CYS A 105 -14.78 -3.19 -0.52
N HIS A 106 -14.98 -2.88 -1.80
CA HIS A 106 -15.35 -1.53 -2.26
C HIS A 106 -16.68 -1.50 -2.99
N LEU A 107 -17.42 -0.40 -2.84
CA LEU A 107 -18.61 -0.09 -3.64
C LEU A 107 -18.20 0.79 -4.83
N SER A 108 -18.96 0.73 -5.92
CA SER A 108 -18.71 1.50 -7.15
C SER A 108 -19.97 2.15 -7.73
N SER A 109 -21.05 2.24 -6.95
CA SER A 109 -22.34 2.82 -7.38
C SER A 109 -22.73 3.97 -6.46
N PRO A 110 -23.19 5.12 -6.99
CA PRO A 110 -23.48 6.32 -6.18
C PRO A 110 -24.62 6.10 -5.19
N SER A 111 -25.57 5.24 -5.54
CA SER A 111 -26.79 4.99 -4.76
C SER A 111 -26.59 3.99 -3.63
N LEU A 112 -25.51 3.19 -3.68
CA LEU A 112 -25.27 2.12 -2.72
C LEU A 112 -24.42 2.62 -1.56
N LYS A 113 -24.97 2.52 -0.34
CA LYS A 113 -24.27 2.82 0.91
C LYS A 113 -24.36 1.61 1.83
N ILE A 114 -23.22 0.99 2.09
CA ILE A 114 -23.10 -0.08 3.08
C ILE A 114 -22.19 0.44 4.19
N PRO A 115 -22.65 0.47 5.47
CA PRO A 115 -21.86 1.01 6.56
C PRO A 115 -20.45 0.42 6.61
N LYS A 116 -19.46 1.29 6.88
CA LYS A 116 -18.02 0.96 6.97
C LYS A 116 -17.37 0.50 5.66
N ARG A 117 -18.12 0.31 4.58
CA ARG A 117 -17.58 -0.11 3.29
C ARG A 117 -17.34 1.11 2.39
N VAL A 118 -16.10 1.29 1.96
CA VAL A 118 -15.70 2.47 1.19
C VAL A 118 -16.32 2.45 -0.20
N ASN A 119 -17.04 3.52 -0.56
CA ASN A 119 -17.53 3.72 -1.92
C ASN A 119 -16.50 4.48 -2.76
N LEU A 120 -16.12 3.94 -3.91
CA LEU A 120 -15.13 4.51 -4.81
C LEU A 120 -15.76 5.34 -5.95
N TRP A 121 -17.08 5.52 -5.95
CA TRP A 121 -17.71 6.52 -6.82
C TRP A 121 -17.15 7.91 -6.57
N GLY A 122 -16.68 8.55 -7.64
CA GLY A 122 -16.01 9.83 -7.67
C GLY A 122 -14.61 9.80 -7.06
N VAL A 123 -13.95 8.64 -6.92
CA VAL A 123 -12.67 8.57 -6.20
C VAL A 123 -11.58 9.42 -6.85
N VAL A 124 -11.49 9.47 -8.18
CA VAL A 124 -10.47 10.27 -8.88
C VAL A 124 -10.76 11.76 -8.67
N GLY A 125 -9.84 12.46 -8.01
CA GLY A 125 -9.96 13.86 -7.63
C GLY A 125 -10.60 14.09 -6.25
N ARG A 126 -11.16 13.07 -5.60
CA ARG A 126 -11.80 13.22 -4.28
C ARG A 126 -10.78 13.33 -3.15
N PRO A 127 -11.04 14.13 -2.10
CA PRO A 127 -10.18 14.18 -0.92
C PRO A 127 -9.99 12.79 -0.28
N LYS A 128 -8.78 12.52 0.19
CA LYS A 128 -8.47 11.28 0.90
C LYS A 128 -9.24 11.25 2.23
N ALA A 129 -9.67 10.06 2.66
CA ALA A 129 -10.41 9.85 3.91
C ALA A 129 -11.68 10.71 4.12
N SER A 130 -12.44 11.01 3.06
CA SER A 130 -13.51 12.01 3.11
C SER A 130 -14.94 11.48 3.36
N GLN A 131 -15.17 10.16 3.37
CA GLN A 131 -16.50 9.60 3.66
C GLN A 131 -16.70 9.49 5.18
N GLY A 132 -17.69 10.22 5.72
CA GLY A 132 -17.87 10.35 7.17
C GLY A 132 -18.29 9.07 7.90
N ASP A 133 -18.88 8.09 7.20
CA ASP A 133 -19.34 6.81 7.73
C ASP A 133 -18.28 5.70 7.65
N VAL A 134 -17.08 6.02 7.19
CA VAL A 134 -15.95 5.08 7.08
C VAL A 134 -14.91 5.36 8.18
N PRO A 135 -14.55 4.35 8.99
CA PRO A 135 -13.48 4.48 9.97
C PRO A 135 -12.11 4.36 9.30
N TYR A 136 -11.61 5.43 8.69
CA TYR A 136 -10.28 5.43 8.08
C TYR A 136 -9.16 5.38 9.12
N SER A 137 -8.04 4.70 8.76
CA SER A 137 -6.80 4.70 9.53
C SER A 137 -6.26 6.12 9.74
N SER A 138 -5.52 6.33 10.83
CA SER A 138 -4.90 7.64 11.12
C SER A 138 -3.94 8.05 10.00
N THR A 139 -3.12 7.11 9.48
CA THR A 139 -2.19 7.41 8.39
C THR A 139 -2.92 7.91 7.14
N LEU A 140 -4.08 7.36 6.79
CA LEU A 140 -4.82 7.83 5.61
C LEU A 140 -5.46 9.19 5.82
N LYS A 141 -5.88 9.52 7.05
CA LYS A 141 -6.36 10.87 7.41
C LYS A 141 -5.21 11.89 7.35
N GLU A 142 -4.06 11.54 7.88
CA GLU A 142 -2.85 12.38 7.90
C GLU A 142 -2.26 12.62 6.51
N ALA A 143 -2.42 11.66 5.59
CA ALA A 143 -1.90 11.77 4.22
C ALA A 143 -2.44 13.01 3.48
N GLY A 144 -3.69 13.39 3.76
CA GLY A 144 -4.34 14.57 3.18
C GLY A 144 -4.40 14.58 1.64
N GLY A 145 -4.77 15.74 1.09
CA GLY A 145 -4.89 15.95 -0.35
C GLY A 145 -6.01 15.15 -1.02
N THR A 146 -5.92 15.01 -2.34
CA THR A 146 -6.89 14.30 -3.18
C THR A 146 -6.29 13.04 -3.78
N TRP A 147 -7.12 12.14 -4.29
CA TRP A 147 -6.67 10.99 -5.07
C TRP A 147 -6.41 11.39 -6.53
N THR A 148 -5.18 11.75 -6.87
CA THR A 148 -4.76 11.92 -8.27
C THR A 148 -4.55 10.56 -8.97
N PHE A 149 -4.37 10.57 -10.29
CA PHE A 149 -3.96 9.37 -11.03
C PHE A 149 -2.66 8.76 -10.47
N GLU A 150 -1.69 9.60 -10.09
CA GLU A 150 -0.41 9.14 -9.57
C GLU A 150 -0.49 8.69 -8.10
N ASP A 151 -1.35 9.32 -7.29
CA ASP A 151 -1.64 8.81 -5.94
C ASP A 151 -2.26 7.41 -6.02
N LEU A 152 -3.21 7.21 -6.94
CA LEU A 152 -3.84 5.91 -7.14
C LEU A 152 -2.83 4.88 -7.65
N ASN A 153 -2.03 5.22 -8.67
CA ASN A 153 -0.95 4.37 -9.19
C ASN A 153 0.00 3.91 -8.08
N SER A 154 0.46 4.86 -7.26
CA SER A 154 1.33 4.59 -6.11
C SER A 154 0.68 3.69 -5.09
N PHE A 155 -0.57 4.01 -4.72
CA PHE A 155 -1.27 3.30 -3.67
C PHE A 155 -1.65 1.88 -4.08
N ILE A 156 -2.25 1.68 -5.26
CA ILE A 156 -2.67 0.34 -5.69
C ILE A 156 -1.51 -0.56 -6.11
N ALA A 157 -0.31 0.00 -6.37
CA ALA A 157 0.89 -0.81 -6.60
C ALA A 157 1.29 -1.62 -5.37
N ASN A 158 1.16 -1.04 -4.18
CA ASN A 158 1.26 -1.71 -2.88
C ASN A 158 0.80 -0.73 -1.76
N PRO A 159 -0.42 -0.88 -1.22
CA PRO A 159 -0.96 0.05 -0.21
C PRO A 159 -0.13 0.10 1.07
N ALA A 160 0.30 -1.05 1.58
CA ALA A 160 1.07 -1.17 2.83
C ALA A 160 2.43 -0.47 2.73
N PHE A 161 3.01 -0.46 1.54
CA PHE A 161 4.29 0.15 1.25
C PHE A 161 4.16 1.64 0.88
N ALA A 162 3.14 2.01 0.10
CA ALA A 162 2.84 3.39 -0.25
C ALA A 162 2.41 4.21 0.97
N LEU A 163 1.68 3.58 1.89
CA LEU A 163 1.13 4.21 3.09
C LEU A 163 1.19 3.26 4.30
N PRO A 164 2.37 3.09 4.94
CA PRO A 164 2.52 2.26 6.13
C PRO A 164 1.50 2.60 7.23
N GLY A 165 0.84 1.59 7.80
CA GLY A 165 -0.26 1.76 8.76
C GLY A 165 -1.65 2.01 8.14
N THR A 166 -1.81 1.83 6.83
CA THR A 166 -3.15 1.67 6.23
C THR A 166 -3.81 0.36 6.70
N ASP A 167 -5.12 0.37 6.86
CA ASP A 167 -5.89 -0.85 7.20
C ASP A 167 -6.21 -1.70 5.96
N MET A 168 -5.86 -1.23 4.76
CA MET A 168 -6.10 -1.94 3.50
C MET A 168 -5.16 -3.13 3.34
N ILE A 169 -5.71 -4.34 3.46
CA ILE A 169 -4.99 -5.59 3.20
C ILE A 169 -5.10 -5.91 1.72
N PHE A 170 -4.09 -5.54 0.96
CA PHE A 170 -4.00 -5.82 -0.46
C PHE A 170 -2.53 -5.91 -0.88
N PRO A 171 -2.07 -7.03 -1.49
CA PRO A 171 -0.67 -7.17 -1.91
C PRO A 171 -0.22 -6.15 -2.97
N GLY A 172 -1.18 -5.54 -3.68
CA GLY A 172 -0.92 -4.58 -4.74
C GLY A 172 -0.94 -5.20 -6.14
N LEU A 173 -1.22 -4.35 -7.13
CA LEU A 173 -1.13 -4.67 -8.56
C LEU A 173 0.27 -4.32 -9.06
N ARG A 174 1.12 -5.33 -9.24
CA ARG A 174 2.51 -5.14 -9.70
C ARG A 174 2.60 -4.77 -11.17
N ASP A 175 1.68 -5.29 -11.98
CA ASP A 175 1.63 -5.02 -13.41
C ASP A 175 1.13 -3.60 -13.69
N GLU A 176 1.92 -2.83 -14.43
CA GLU A 176 1.62 -1.44 -14.74
C GLU A 176 0.39 -1.29 -15.64
N LYS A 177 0.18 -2.20 -16.59
CA LYS A 177 -0.99 -2.17 -17.46
C LYS A 177 -2.27 -2.41 -16.65
N GLN A 178 -2.27 -3.40 -15.75
CA GLN A 178 -3.38 -3.66 -14.85
C GLN A 178 -3.71 -2.44 -13.98
N ARG A 179 -2.68 -1.75 -13.45
CA ARG A 179 -2.90 -0.49 -12.71
C ARG A 179 -3.54 0.57 -13.60
N ALA A 180 -3.02 0.77 -14.81
CA ALA A 180 -3.56 1.75 -15.75
C ALA A 180 -5.03 1.45 -16.10
N ASP A 181 -5.35 0.19 -16.40
CA ASP A 181 -6.71 -0.26 -16.71
C ASP A 181 -7.66 -0.02 -15.52
N VAL A 182 -7.28 -0.42 -14.29
CA VAL A 182 -8.08 -0.18 -13.08
C VAL A 182 -8.28 1.31 -12.84
N ILE A 183 -7.25 2.14 -13.02
CA ILE A 183 -7.36 3.59 -12.85
C ILE A 183 -8.27 4.20 -13.93
N ALA A 184 -8.20 3.71 -15.16
CA ALA A 184 -9.10 4.10 -16.24
C ALA A 184 -10.57 3.73 -15.92
N TYR A 185 -10.82 2.58 -15.30
CA TYR A 185 -12.13 2.23 -14.78
C TYR A 185 -12.58 3.12 -13.61
N LEU A 186 -11.73 3.33 -12.59
CA LEU A 186 -12.07 4.19 -11.45
C LEU A 186 -12.43 5.62 -11.89
N ARG A 187 -11.80 6.11 -12.97
CA ARG A 187 -12.15 7.38 -13.61
C ARG A 187 -13.58 7.41 -14.16
N THR A 188 -14.09 6.30 -14.72
CA THR A 188 -15.46 6.25 -15.26
C THR A 188 -16.53 6.23 -14.17
N LEU A 189 -16.17 5.94 -12.92
CA LEU A 189 -17.06 6.00 -11.76
C LEU A 189 -17.33 7.44 -11.33
N SER A 190 -17.83 8.29 -12.22
CA SER A 190 -18.14 9.70 -11.94
C SER A 190 -19.19 10.21 -12.93
N GLU A 191 -20.01 11.17 -12.52
CA GLU A 191 -20.86 11.93 -13.44
C GLU A 191 -20.03 12.84 -14.36
N THR A 192 -18.86 13.29 -13.89
CA THR A 192 -17.94 14.16 -14.61
C THR A 192 -16.51 13.60 -14.55
N PRO A 193 -16.20 12.55 -15.34
CA PRO A 193 -14.85 11.98 -15.37
C PRO A 193 -13.79 13.02 -15.76
N LEU A 194 -12.74 13.17 -14.94
CA LEU A 194 -11.60 14.04 -15.28
C LEU A 194 -10.98 13.63 -16.62
N PRO A 195 -10.43 14.55 -17.44
CA PRO A 195 -9.75 14.17 -18.67
C PRO A 195 -8.54 13.28 -18.36
N LEU A 196 -8.20 12.38 -19.28
CA LEU A 196 -6.94 11.65 -19.21
C LEU A 196 -5.77 12.62 -19.47
N PRO A 197 -4.63 12.45 -18.77
CA PRO A 197 -3.44 13.28 -18.96
C PRO A 197 -2.73 13.01 -20.28
#